data_AF-A0A1V4XTZ0-F1
#
_entry.id   AF-A0A1V4XTZ0-F1
#
_cell.length_a   1.000
_cell.length_b   1.000
_cell.length_c   1.000
_cell.angle_alpha   90.00
_cell.angle_beta   90.00
_cell.angle_gamma   90.00
#
_symmetry.space_group_name_H-M   'P 1'
#
loop_
_entity.id
_entity.type
_entity.pdbx_description
1 polymer ?
#
loop_
_entity_poly.entity_id
_entity_poly.type
_entity_poly.pdbx_seq_one_letter_code
_entity_poly.pdbx_strand_id
1 'polypeptide(L)'
;MAKSFLQLAKECQGRSYDAVVAQAHLVCCRYIMLALAKRTNQDPRTLGTLFHACCEELGQATFAEALSILLTLLKKALATIPEMTRDLIRSMIDRFLKELPPIYGARWLLECENNAVSC
;
A
#
# COMPACT_ATOMS: atom_id res chain seq x y z
N MET A 1 12.39 20.86 -23.33
CA MET A 1 12.09 21.95 -24.29
C MET A 1 10.79 22.68 -23.91
N ALA A 2 10.77 23.48 -22.83
CA ALA A 2 9.57 24.24 -22.44
C ALA A 2 9.78 25.77 -22.43
N LYS A 3 11.04 26.23 -22.38
CA LYS A 3 11.39 27.65 -22.25
C LYS A 3 10.98 28.50 -23.46
N SER A 4 11.07 27.95 -24.68
CA SER A 4 10.71 28.65 -25.92
C SER A 4 9.19 28.81 -26.12
N PHE A 5 8.39 27.86 -25.63
CA PHE A 5 6.92 27.89 -25.75
C PHE A 5 6.28 29.01 -24.92
N LEU A 6 6.93 29.40 -23.81
CA LEU A 6 6.41 30.43 -22.92
C LEU A 6 6.69 31.86 -23.42
N GLN A 7 7.53 32.03 -24.45
CA GLN A 7 7.87 33.33 -25.06
C GLN A 7 8.26 34.45 -24.08
N LEU A 8 8.78 34.10 -22.90
CA LEU A 8 8.98 34.99 -21.74
C LEU A 8 9.82 36.24 -22.03
N ALA A 9 10.73 36.15 -23.00
CA ALA A 9 11.60 37.25 -23.40
C ALA A 9 10.87 38.38 -24.16
N LYS A 10 9.70 38.10 -24.74
CA LYS A 10 8.95 39.05 -25.57
C LYS A 10 7.70 39.61 -24.87
N GLU A 11 7.27 39.03 -23.76
CA GLU A 11 5.99 39.37 -23.11
C GLU A 11 6.00 40.68 -22.34
N CYS A 12 7.13 41.06 -21.73
CA CYS A 12 7.22 42.29 -20.96
C CYS A 12 8.57 42.97 -21.23
N GLN A 13 8.51 44.26 -21.56
CA GLN A 13 9.67 45.14 -21.74
C GLN A 13 9.66 46.29 -20.72
N GLY A 14 8.86 46.16 -19.66
CA GLY A 14 8.79 47.12 -18.58
C GLY A 14 10.16 47.26 -17.90
N ARG A 15 10.58 48.51 -17.67
CA ARG A 15 11.89 48.83 -17.07
C ARG A 15 11.79 49.37 -15.64
N SER A 16 10.58 49.53 -15.11
CA SER A 16 10.40 49.87 -13.69
C SER A 16 10.72 48.64 -12.83
N TYR A 17 11.23 48.89 -11.63
CA TYR A 17 11.57 47.83 -10.68
C TYR A 17 10.35 46.92 -10.41
N ASP A 18 9.19 47.50 -10.17
CA ASP A 18 7.94 46.77 -9.92
C ASP A 18 7.52 45.91 -11.11
N ALA A 19 7.73 46.37 -12.36
CA ALA A 19 7.42 45.59 -13.55
C ALA A 19 8.32 44.36 -13.68
N VAL A 20 9.62 44.51 -13.40
CA VAL A 20 10.57 43.38 -13.43
C VAL A 20 10.25 42.36 -12.34
N VAL A 21 9.91 42.83 -11.13
CA VAL A 21 9.49 41.96 -10.01
C VAL A 21 8.20 41.21 -10.38
N ALA A 22 7.17 41.92 -10.86
CA ALA A 22 5.92 41.30 -11.29
C ALA A 22 6.13 40.26 -12.41
N GLN A 23 6.99 40.56 -13.39
CA GLN A 23 7.33 39.63 -14.46
C GLN A 23 8.01 38.36 -13.92
N ALA A 24 8.95 38.49 -12.98
CA ALA A 24 9.61 37.33 -12.36
C ALA A 24 8.59 36.45 -11.61
N HIS A 25 7.65 37.04 -10.86
CA HIS A 25 6.57 36.30 -10.21
C HIS A 25 5.67 35.57 -11.22
N LEU A 26 5.27 36.24 -12.30
CA LEU A 26 4.45 35.64 -13.35
C LEU A 26 5.14 34.42 -13.99
N VAL A 27 6.43 34.55 -14.28
CA VAL A 27 7.27 33.46 -14.79
C VAL A 27 7.29 32.28 -13.80
N CYS A 28 7.56 32.54 -12.53
CA CYS A 28 7.56 31.51 -11.48
C CYS A 28 6.21 30.80 -11.39
N CYS A 29 5.09 31.53 -11.37
CA CYS A 29 3.75 30.96 -11.32
C CYS A 29 3.47 30.04 -12.50
N ARG A 30 3.81 30.44 -13.73
CA ARG A 30 3.63 29.61 -14.94
C ARG A 30 4.46 28.34 -14.89
N TYR A 31 5.71 28.43 -14.43
CA TYR A 31 6.55 27.24 -14.24
C TYR A 31 5.99 26.30 -13.18
N ILE A 32 5.46 26.83 -12.07
CA ILE A 32 4.79 26.02 -11.04
C ILE A 32 3.57 25.31 -11.63
N MET A 33 2.71 26.01 -12.37
CA MET A 33 1.53 25.42 -13.01
C MET A 33 1.91 24.30 -14.00
N LEU A 34 2.92 24.52 -14.85
CA LEU A 34 3.40 23.50 -15.77
C LEU A 34 4.03 22.31 -15.06
N ALA A 35 4.78 22.54 -13.98
CA ALA A 35 5.35 21.47 -13.17
C ALA A 35 4.26 20.64 -12.48
N LEU A 36 3.20 21.29 -11.99
CA LEU A 36 2.03 20.63 -11.42
C LEU A 36 1.32 19.79 -12.48
N ALA A 37 0.97 20.38 -13.62
CA ALA A 37 0.32 19.67 -14.73
C ALA A 37 1.16 18.48 -15.21
N LYS A 38 2.48 18.64 -15.31
CA LYS A 38 3.40 17.55 -15.65
C LYS A 38 3.35 16.44 -14.59
N ARG A 39 3.39 16.77 -13.30
CA ARG A 39 3.28 15.76 -12.23
C ARG A 39 1.97 15.00 -12.34
N THR A 40 0.83 15.70 -12.45
CA THR A 40 -0.49 15.07 -12.57
C THR A 40 -0.61 14.11 -13.75
N ASN A 41 0.04 14.41 -14.88
CA ASN A 41 -0.09 13.61 -16.10
C ASN A 41 1.00 12.56 -16.31
N GLN A 42 2.19 12.73 -15.71
CA GLN A 42 3.37 11.91 -16.04
C GLN A 42 4.10 11.35 -14.81
N ASP A 43 3.81 11.84 -13.59
CA ASP A 43 4.48 11.32 -12.39
C ASP A 43 3.69 10.11 -11.84
N PRO A 44 4.27 8.90 -11.86
CA PRO A 44 3.64 7.71 -11.28
C PRO A 44 3.42 7.87 -9.76
N ARG A 45 4.10 8.79 -9.07
CA ARG A 45 3.85 9.07 -7.65
C ARG A 45 2.50 9.75 -7.39
N THR A 46 1.84 10.28 -8.42
CA THR A 46 0.45 10.76 -8.30
C THR A 46 -0.54 9.61 -8.08
N LEU A 47 -0.12 8.37 -8.36
CA LEU A 47 -0.83 7.17 -7.93
C LEU A 47 -0.60 6.85 -6.45
N GLY A 48 0.13 7.67 -5.69
CA GLY A 48 0.35 7.42 -4.25
C GLY A 48 -0.96 7.29 -3.48
N THR A 49 -1.96 8.10 -3.80
CA THR A 49 -3.31 7.99 -3.22
C THR A 49 -3.99 6.68 -3.64
N LEU A 50 -3.83 6.27 -4.91
CA LEU A 50 -4.41 5.04 -5.43
C LEU A 50 -3.72 3.80 -4.84
N PHE A 51 -2.39 3.83 -4.68
CA PHE A 51 -1.61 2.85 -3.96
C PHE A 51 -2.06 2.75 -2.50
N HIS A 52 -2.27 3.88 -1.82
CA HIS A 52 -2.72 3.87 -0.44
C HIS A 52 -4.13 3.29 -0.30
N ALA A 53 -5.06 3.68 -1.19
CA ALA A 53 -6.41 3.12 -1.24
C ALA A 53 -6.39 1.61 -1.54
N CYS A 54 -5.55 1.15 -2.48
CA CYS A 54 -5.36 -0.28 -2.71
C CYS A 54 -4.77 -0.99 -1.49
N CYS A 55 -3.85 -0.38 -0.75
CA CYS A 55 -3.31 -0.96 0.49
C CYS A 55 -4.34 -1.00 1.63
N GLU A 56 -5.25 -0.04 1.69
CA GLU A 56 -6.39 -0.07 2.62
C GLU A 56 -7.38 -1.17 2.24
N GLU A 57 -7.71 -1.31 0.95
CA GLU A 57 -8.57 -2.39 0.45
C GLU A 57 -7.94 -3.77 0.61
N LEU A 58 -6.61 -3.88 0.45
CA LEU A 58 -5.86 -5.12 0.65
C LEU A 58 -5.84 -5.57 2.11
N GLY A 59 -6.47 -4.83 3.04
CA GLY A 59 -6.79 -5.20 4.41
C GLY A 59 -5.70 -6.02 5.10
N GLN A 60 -4.90 -5.39 5.97
CA GLN A 60 -3.89 -6.12 6.75
C GLN A 60 -4.50 -7.39 7.34
N ALA A 61 -3.98 -8.56 6.93
CA ALA A 61 -4.48 -9.84 7.40
C ALA A 61 -4.52 -9.81 8.93
N THR A 62 -5.69 -10.09 9.49
CA THR A 62 -5.86 -10.16 10.94
C THR A 62 -4.90 -11.21 11.50
N PHE A 63 -4.61 -11.12 12.79
CA PHE A 63 -3.71 -12.07 13.42
C PHE A 63 -4.18 -13.51 13.23
N ALA A 64 -5.49 -13.82 13.34
CA ALA A 64 -5.92 -15.20 13.10
C ALA A 64 -5.84 -15.60 11.63
N GLU A 65 -6.14 -14.71 10.68
CA GLU A 65 -5.97 -15.01 9.26
C GLU A 65 -4.50 -15.33 8.93
N ALA A 66 -3.57 -14.48 9.38
CA ALA A 66 -2.14 -14.69 9.16
C ALA A 66 -1.63 -16.00 9.76
N LEU A 67 -1.99 -16.29 11.02
CA LEU A 67 -1.59 -17.54 11.66
C LEU A 67 -2.35 -18.74 11.05
N SER A 68 -3.55 -18.57 10.47
CA SER A 68 -4.28 -19.68 9.81
C SER A 68 -3.62 -20.08 8.49
N ILE A 69 -3.13 -19.08 7.74
CA ILE A 69 -2.32 -19.27 6.54
C ILE A 69 -1.03 -19.99 6.92
N LEU A 70 -0.36 -19.54 7.98
CA LEU A 70 0.89 -20.16 8.46
C LEU A 70 0.68 -21.63 8.85
N LEU A 71 -0.38 -21.95 9.59
CA LEU A 71 -0.73 -23.32 9.95
C LEU A 71 -1.09 -24.17 8.72
N THR A 72 -1.75 -23.58 7.71
CA THR A 72 -2.08 -24.27 6.47
C THR A 72 -0.82 -24.58 5.64
N LEU A 73 0.11 -23.64 5.56
CA LEU A 73 1.40 -23.83 4.90
C LEU A 73 2.24 -24.88 5.63
N LEU A 74 2.26 -24.84 6.96
CA LEU A 74 2.91 -25.84 7.79
C LEU A 74 2.31 -27.24 7.54
N LYS A 75 0.97 -27.37 7.50
CA LYS A 75 0.30 -28.64 7.13
C LYS A 75 0.77 -29.16 5.78
N LYS A 76 0.82 -28.29 4.77
CA LYS A 76 1.26 -28.65 3.41
C LYS A 76 2.72 -29.08 3.40
N ALA A 77 3.60 -28.36 4.09
CA ALA A 77 5.02 -28.68 4.19
C ALA A 77 5.28 -29.99 4.95
N LEU A 78 4.52 -30.28 6.00
CA LEU A 78 4.64 -31.55 6.72
C LEU A 78 4.09 -32.73 5.91
N ALA A 79 3.05 -32.50 5.10
CA ALA A 79 2.47 -33.54 4.24
C ALA A 79 3.38 -33.97 3.07
N THR A 80 4.46 -33.25 2.77
CA THR A 80 5.46 -33.69 1.79
C THR A 80 6.45 -34.70 2.37
N ILE A 81 6.48 -34.87 3.70
CA ILE A 81 7.35 -35.84 4.38
C ILE A 81 6.65 -37.20 4.38
N PRO A 82 7.25 -38.27 3.79
CA PRO A 82 6.59 -39.57 3.62
C PRO A 82 6.14 -40.24 4.92
N GLU A 83 6.86 -39.96 6.02
CA GLU A 83 6.64 -40.55 7.34
C GLU A 83 5.51 -39.86 8.13
N MET A 84 5.04 -38.70 7.66
CA MET A 84 4.03 -37.90 8.35
C MET A 84 2.63 -38.27 7.88
N THR A 85 1.88 -38.98 8.73
CA THR A 85 0.46 -39.25 8.47
C THR A 85 -0.40 -38.03 8.73
N ARG A 86 -1.54 -37.95 8.03
CA ARG A 86 -2.49 -36.82 8.16
C ARG A 86 -2.99 -36.65 9.60
N ASP A 87 -3.19 -37.75 10.30
CA ASP A 87 -3.66 -37.75 11.70
C ASP A 87 -2.57 -37.26 12.66
N LEU A 88 -1.31 -37.64 12.42
CA LEU A 88 -0.17 -37.15 13.20
C LEU A 88 -0.01 -35.64 13.05
N ILE A 89 -0.03 -35.14 11.80
CA ILE A 89 0.04 -33.69 11.51
C ILE A 89 -1.09 -32.94 12.21
N ARG A 90 -2.32 -33.48 12.16
CA ARG A 90 -3.47 -32.86 12.85
C ARG A 90 -3.26 -32.82 14.36
N SER A 91 -2.81 -33.92 14.97
CA SER A 91 -2.57 -34.00 16.41
C SER A 91 -1.48 -33.05 16.89
N MET A 92 -0.43 -32.83 16.09
CA MET A 92 0.64 -31.88 16.41
C MET A 92 0.14 -30.43 16.38
N ILE A 93 -0.70 -30.10 15.40
CA ILE A 93 -1.27 -28.76 15.28
C ILE A 93 -2.27 -28.49 16.40
N ASP A 94 -3.13 -29.46 16.72
CA ASP A 94 -4.07 -29.33 17.84
C ASP A 94 -3.33 -29.18 19.17
N ARG A 95 -2.18 -29.86 19.34
CA ARG A 95 -1.32 -29.68 20.51
C ARG A 95 -0.69 -28.30 20.55
N PHE A 96 -0.11 -27.84 19.43
CA PHE A 96 0.45 -26.49 19.32
C PHE A 96 -0.59 -25.41 19.68
N LEU A 97 -1.82 -25.55 19.18
CA LEU A 97 -2.93 -24.64 19.48
C LEU A 97 -3.32 -24.64 20.97
N LYS A 98 -3.20 -25.77 21.67
CA LYS A 98 -3.46 -25.86 23.12
C LYS A 98 -2.36 -25.23 23.98
N GLU A 99 -1.12 -25.24 23.51
CA GLU A 99 0.04 -24.66 24.21
C GLU A 99 0.18 -23.14 23.96
N LEU A 100 -0.59 -22.58 23.03
CA LEU A 100 -0.59 -21.14 22.77
C LEU A 100 -1.10 -20.37 24.00
N PRO A 101 -0.48 -19.21 24.32
CA PRO A 101 -0.95 -18.37 25.42
C PRO A 101 -2.44 -18.00 25.28
N PRO A 102 -3.18 -17.88 26.40
CA PRO A 102 -4.63 -17.65 26.39
C PRO A 102 -5.04 -16.35 25.68
N ILE A 103 -4.12 -15.38 25.58
CA ILE A 103 -4.30 -14.13 24.83
C ILE A 103 -4.59 -14.38 23.34
N TYR A 104 -4.12 -15.51 22.79
CA TYR A 104 -4.29 -15.88 21.39
C TYR A 104 -5.49 -16.82 21.19
N GLY A 105 -5.74 -17.75 22.13
CA GLY A 105 -6.81 -18.76 22.01
C GLY A 105 -8.23 -18.19 22.00
N ALA A 106 -8.52 -17.21 22.86
CA ALA A 106 -9.84 -16.55 22.90
C ALA A 106 -10.12 -15.72 21.63
N ARG A 107 -9.07 -15.06 21.11
CA ARG A 107 -9.16 -14.25 19.89
C ARG A 107 -9.32 -15.11 18.64
N TRP A 108 -8.64 -16.25 18.60
CA TRP A 108 -8.73 -17.20 17.50
C TRP A 108 -10.13 -17.83 17.36
N LEU A 109 -10.76 -18.25 18.46
CA LEU A 109 -12.08 -18.88 18.45
C LEU A 109 -13.16 -17.94 17.89
N LEU A 110 -13.11 -16.66 18.27
CA LEU A 110 -14.04 -15.62 17.78
C LEU A 110 -13.89 -15.35 16.27
N GLU A 111 -12.65 -15.31 15.77
CA GLU A 111 -12.37 -15.09 14.34
C GLU A 111 -12.69 -16.35 13.49
N CYS A 112 -12.58 -17.55 14.05
CA CYS A 112 -12.89 -18.81 13.36
C CYS A 112 -14.41 -19.08 13.25
N GLU A 113 -15.21 -18.68 14.24
CA GLU A 113 -16.69 -18.74 14.15
C GLU A 113 -17.23 -17.78 13.10
N ASN A 114 -16.65 -16.59 12.97
CA ASN A 114 -17.06 -15.61 11.96
C ASN A 114 -16.72 -16.06 10.52
N ASN A 115 -15.62 -16.78 10.33
CA ASN A 115 -15.19 -17.24 9.00
C ASN A 115 -15.84 -18.58 8.58
N ALA A 116 -16.48 -19.30 9.51
CA ALA A 116 -17.29 -20.48 9.20
C ALA A 116 -18.67 -20.13 8.61
N VAL A 117 -19.09 -18.86 8.68
CA VAL A 117 -20.37 -18.36 8.13
C VAL A 117 -20.22 -17.92 6.66
N SER A 118 -19.01 -17.88 6.10
CA SER A 118 -18.75 -17.42 4.72
C SER A 118 -18.25 -18.49 3.75
N CYS A 119 -18.50 -19.78 4.01
CA CYS A 119 -18.32 -20.86 3.03
C CYS A 119 -19.66 -21.47 2.62
#